data_AF-A0A259SR53-F1
#
_entry.id   AF-A0A259SR53-F1
#
_cell.length_a   1.000
_cell.length_b   1.000
_cell.length_c   1.000
_cell.angle_alpha   90.00
_cell.angle_beta   90.00
_cell.angle_gamma   90.00
#
_symmetry.space_group_name_H-M   'P 1'
#
loop_
_entity.id
_entity.type
_entity.pdbx_description
1 polymer ?
#
loop_
_entity_poly.entity_id
_entity_poly.type
_entity_poly.pdbx_seq_one_letter_code
_entity_poly.pdbx_strand_id
1 'polypeptide(L)' 'RRKDATNPEWPIAHVVLHGQSRDQFMARHKANHAQLVYAPDAETADKALIAKAAMLDGMGIRVNLVGDVNV' A
#
# COMPACT_ATOMS: atom_id res chain seq x y z
N ARG A 1 -11.05 -12.98 -17.27
CA ARG A 1 -12.29 -12.49 -16.60
C ARG A 1 -12.15 -11.08 -16.01
N ARG A 2 -11.37 -10.83 -14.93
CA ARG A 2 -11.30 -9.48 -14.31
C ARG A 2 -10.58 -8.47 -15.19
N LYS A 3 -9.43 -8.87 -15.77
CA LYS A 3 -8.69 -8.09 -16.77
C LYS A 3 -9.59 -7.70 -17.95
N ASP A 4 -10.31 -8.67 -18.52
CA ASP A 4 -11.17 -8.46 -19.69
C ASP A 4 -12.42 -7.63 -19.39
N ALA A 5 -12.84 -7.54 -18.11
CA ALA A 5 -14.01 -6.77 -17.68
C ALA A 5 -13.67 -5.32 -17.29
N THR A 6 -12.40 -4.92 -17.32
CA THR A 6 -11.98 -3.56 -16.98
C THR A 6 -11.34 -2.88 -18.19
N ASN A 7 -10.03 -3.04 -18.38
CA ASN A 7 -9.29 -2.45 -19.49
C ASN A 7 -8.15 -3.42 -19.86
N PRO A 8 -8.38 -4.37 -20.77
CA PRO A 8 -7.47 -5.49 -21.02
C PRO A 8 -6.11 -5.07 -21.58
N GLU A 9 -6.01 -3.88 -22.15
CA GLU A 9 -4.78 -3.27 -22.64
C GLU A 9 -3.86 -2.83 -21.49
N TRP A 10 -4.39 -2.62 -20.29
CA TRP A 10 -3.63 -2.10 -19.16
C TRP A 10 -3.17 -3.23 -18.21
N PRO A 11 -2.02 -3.05 -17.55
CA PRO A 11 -1.57 -3.99 -16.53
C PRO A 11 -2.53 -3.97 -15.34
N ILE A 12 -2.76 -5.15 -14.74
CA ILE A 12 -3.62 -5.30 -13.56
C ILE A 12 -2.83 -5.88 -12.39
N ALA A 13 -2.91 -5.23 -11.24
CA ALA A 13 -2.40 -5.74 -9.97
C ALA A 13 -3.55 -6.28 -9.13
N HIS A 14 -3.45 -7.53 -8.68
CA HIS A 14 -4.36 -8.12 -7.70
C HIS A 14 -3.68 -8.10 -6.34
N VAL A 15 -4.12 -7.19 -5.46
CA VAL A 15 -3.49 -6.91 -4.17
C VAL A 15 -4.38 -7.39 -3.02
N VAL A 16 -3.74 -7.99 -2.02
CA VAL A 16 -4.34 -8.31 -0.71
C VAL A 16 -3.51 -7.57 0.34
N LEU A 17 -4.17 -6.88 1.27
CA LEU A 17 -3.53 -6.09 2.32
C LEU A 17 -3.72 -6.78 3.68
N HIS A 18 -2.72 -6.70 4.55
CA HIS A 18 -2.81 -7.24 5.92
C HIS A 18 -3.64 -6.32 6.80
N GLY A 19 -4.57 -6.88 7.58
CA GLY A 19 -5.40 -6.13 8.52
C GLY A 19 -6.39 -5.12 7.92
N GLN A 20 -6.47 -4.99 6.60
CA GLN A 20 -7.36 -4.03 5.91
C GLN A 20 -8.15 -4.69 4.79
N SER A 21 -9.46 -4.49 4.82
CA SER A 21 -10.32 -4.88 3.71
C SER A 21 -10.17 -3.92 2.52
N ARG A 22 -10.54 -4.41 1.33
CA ARG A 22 -10.67 -3.58 0.12
C ARG A 22 -11.52 -2.33 0.38
N ASP A 23 -12.68 -2.49 1.02
CA ASP A 23 -13.66 -1.40 1.15
C ASP A 23 -13.16 -0.33 2.12
N GLN A 24 -12.46 -0.71 3.20
CA GLN A 24 -11.79 0.23 4.10
C GLN A 24 -10.71 1.03 3.37
N PHE A 25 -9.85 0.37 2.59
CA PHE A 25 -8.80 1.04 1.82
C PHE A 25 -9.42 2.00 0.79
N MET A 26 -10.35 1.53 -0.03
CA MET A 26 -10.97 2.34 -1.09
C MET A 26 -11.77 3.53 -0.54
N ALA A 27 -12.42 3.39 0.63
CA ALA A 27 -13.19 4.48 1.23
C ALA A 27 -12.33 5.58 1.88
N ARG A 28 -11.08 5.26 2.28
CA ARG A 28 -10.22 6.19 3.04
C ARG A 28 -9.04 6.71 2.24
N HIS A 29 -8.62 6.03 1.17
CA HIS A 29 -7.53 6.50 0.30
C HIS A 29 -7.98 7.72 -0.52
N LYS A 30 -7.30 8.86 -0.32
CA LYS A 30 -7.72 10.15 -0.87
C LYS A 30 -7.10 10.47 -2.25
N ALA A 31 -6.56 9.47 -2.94
CA ALA A 31 -5.93 9.63 -4.25
C ALA A 31 -6.35 8.50 -5.20
N ASN A 32 -6.30 8.77 -6.51
CA ASN A 32 -6.56 7.79 -7.57
C ASN A 32 -5.31 6.97 -7.95
N HIS A 33 -4.14 7.38 -7.46
CA HIS A 33 -2.87 6.68 -7.66
C HIS A 33 -2.34 6.11 -6.35
N ALA A 34 -1.58 5.01 -6.46
CA ALA A 34 -0.85 4.38 -5.38
C ALA A 34 0.53 3.95 -5.88
N GLN A 35 1.48 3.77 -4.96
CA GLN A 35 2.82 3.26 -5.25
C GLN A 35 2.91 1.81 -4.78
N LEU A 36 3.38 0.91 -5.63
CA LEU A 36 3.72 -0.46 -5.30
C LEU A 36 5.24 -0.61 -5.35
N VAL A 37 5.82 -1.18 -4.30
CA VAL A 37 7.27 -1.37 -4.17
C VAL A 37 7.51 -2.83 -3.78
N TYR A 38 8.51 -3.45 -4.39
CA TYR A 38 8.92 -4.81 -4.06
C TYR A 38 9.98 -4.80 -2.95
N ALA A 39 9.91 -5.80 -2.07
CA ALA A 39 10.92 -6.10 -1.06
C ALA A 39 11.34 -7.56 -1.19
N PRO A 40 12.58 -7.94 -0.80
CA PRO A 40 13.06 -9.31 -0.92
C PRO A 40 12.31 -10.30 -0.01
N ASP A 41 11.77 -9.82 1.11
CA ASP A 41 11.01 -10.61 2.09
C ASP A 41 10.07 -9.69 2.92
N ALA A 42 9.19 -10.30 3.72
CA ALA A 42 8.21 -9.59 4.54
C ALA A 42 8.87 -8.74 5.64
N GLU A 43 9.92 -9.25 6.28
CA GLU A 43 10.64 -8.52 7.34
C GLU A 43 11.28 -7.23 6.80
N THR A 44 11.87 -7.31 5.61
CA THR A 44 12.47 -6.17 4.93
C THR A 44 11.39 -5.18 4.46
N ALA A 45 10.21 -5.66 4.06
CA ALA A 45 9.08 -4.79 3.71
C ALA A 45 8.61 -3.96 4.92
N ASP A 46 8.47 -4.59 6.09
CA ASP A 46 8.07 -3.92 7.34
C ASP A 46 9.12 -2.87 7.76
N LYS A 47 10.41 -3.24 7.73
CA LYS A 47 11.52 -2.30 8.01
C LYS A 47 11.52 -1.10 7.06
N ALA A 48 11.31 -1.32 5.76
CA ALA A 48 11.28 -0.26 4.76
C ALA A 48 10.08 0.68 4.96
N LEU A 49 8.91 0.14 5.30
CA LEU A 49 7.73 0.92 5.66
C LEU A 49 8.01 1.82 6.86
N ILE A 50 8.59 1.28 7.93
CA ILE A 50 8.94 2.04 9.14
C ILE A 50 9.94 3.15 8.81
N ALA A 51 11.00 2.83 8.05
CA ALA A 51 12.00 3.82 7.64
C ALA A 51 11.38 4.97 6.83
N LYS A 52 10.48 4.68 5.89
CA LYS A 52 9.78 5.70 5.10
C LYS A 52 8.84 6.54 5.97
N ALA A 53 8.09 5.92 6.88
CA ALA A 53 7.21 6.61 7.80
C ALA A 53 7.99 7.56 8.73
N ALA A 54 9.07 7.08 9.33
CA ALA A 54 9.93 7.87 10.21
C ALA A 54 10.58 9.05 9.47
N MET A 55 11.03 8.84 8.22
CA MET A 55 11.57 9.91 7.38
C MET A 55 10.52 11.00 7.11
N LEU A 56 9.30 10.61 6.70
CA LEU A 56 8.23 11.57 6.42
C LEU A 56 7.83 12.36 7.68
N ASP A 57 7.72 11.67 8.82
CA ASP A 57 7.43 12.31 10.10
C ASP A 57 8.53 13.31 10.49
N GLY A 58 9.81 12.94 10.33
CA GLY A 58 10.97 13.81 10.56
C GLY A 58 11.01 15.03 9.63
N MET A 59 10.38 14.96 8.45
CA MET A 59 10.19 16.10 7.54
C MET A 59 8.96 16.97 7.91
N GLY A 60 8.25 16.64 9.00
CA GLY A 60 7.03 17.33 9.42
C GLY A 60 5.76 16.90 8.66
N ILE A 61 5.81 15.80 7.92
CA ILE A 61 4.65 15.28 7.17
C ILE A 61 3.91 14.28 8.05
N ARG A 62 2.67 14.60 8.44
CA ARG A 62 1.83 13.68 9.21
C ARG A 62 1.58 12.38 8.45
N VAL A 63 2.07 11.28 9.01
CA VAL A 63 1.84 9.93 8.48
C VAL A 63 0.55 9.36 9.05
N ASN A 64 -0.31 8.83 8.16
CA ASN A 64 -1.45 7.99 8.56
C ASN A 64 -1.14 6.56 8.13
N LEU A 65 -0.82 5.70 9.09
CA LEU A 65 -0.52 4.29 8.85
C LEU A 65 -1.80 3.44 8.95
N VAL A 66 -1.95 2.45 8.07
CA VAL A 66 -3.09 1.53 8.04
C VAL A 66 -2.63 0.10 7.82
N GLY A 67 -3.32 -0.87 8.42
CA GLY A 67 -3.01 -2.30 8.31
C GLY A 67 -2.02 -2.80 9.35
N ASP A 68 -1.80 -4.11 9.29
CA ASP A 68 -0.96 -4.81 10.25
C ASP A 68 0.49 -4.78 9.79
N VAL A 69 1.37 -4.33 10.69
CA VAL A 69 2.83 -4.30 10.51
C VAL A 69 3.45 -4.86 11.78
N ASN A 70 4.39 -5.80 11.64
CA ASN A 70 5.17 -6.27 12.78
C ASN A 70 6.32 -5.29 13.00
N VAL A 71 6.28 -4.55 14.11
CA VAL A 71 7.32 -3.59 14.52
C VAL A 71 8.19 -4.19 15.60
#